data_AF-W0LG45-F1
#
_entry.id   AF-W0LG45-F1
#
_cell.length_a   1.000
_cell.length_b   1.000
_cell.length_c   1.000
_cell.angle_alpha   90.00
_cell.angle_beta   90.00
_cell.angle_gamma   90.00
#
_symmetry.space_group_name_H-M   'P 1'
#
loop_
_entity.id
_entity.type
_entity.pdbx_description
1 polymer ?
#
loop_
_entity_poly.entity_id
_entity_poly.type
_entity_poly.pdbx_seq_one_letter_code
_entity_poly.pdbx_strand_id
1 'polypeptide(L)'
;MPLSRLKRHPPACLLTRRRHFTPLPVSHWVTEQGARLRAILTGDITLIVWPYRRAGLEYLMCDGFDACQTVTLTLRTGGAHDFNGRSPVVPDMTEALHMIGLLATVLDARVKLDCRGEGRALRFCAGVA
;
A
#
# COMPACT_ATOMS: atom_id res chain seq x y z
N MET A 1 24.51 -29.09 -4.81
CA MET A 1 23.54 -28.78 -5.89
C MET A 1 23.66 -27.31 -6.25
N PRO A 2 23.74 -26.93 -7.54
CA PRO A 2 23.93 -25.54 -7.94
C PRO A 2 22.58 -24.79 -7.93
N LEU A 3 22.59 -23.56 -7.40
CA LEU A 3 21.47 -22.64 -7.22
C LEU A 3 20.90 -22.04 -8.53
N SER A 4 21.08 -22.70 -9.67
CA SER A 4 20.80 -22.14 -11.01
C SER A 4 19.36 -22.29 -11.50
N ARG A 5 18.39 -22.61 -10.62
CA ARG A 5 16.99 -22.85 -11.02
C ARG A 5 15.94 -22.21 -10.12
N LEU A 6 16.18 -20.99 -9.64
CA LEU A 6 15.06 -20.14 -9.20
C LEU A 6 14.24 -19.76 -10.43
N LYS A 7 13.10 -20.45 -10.62
CA LYS A 7 12.10 -20.13 -11.64
C LYS A 7 11.73 -18.65 -11.46
N ARG A 8 11.99 -17.84 -12.49
CA ARG A 8 11.51 -16.45 -12.56
C ARG A 8 10.00 -16.49 -12.34
N HIS A 9 9.53 -15.86 -11.27
CA HIS A 9 8.10 -15.62 -11.08
C HIS A 9 7.57 -14.89 -12.33
N PRO A 10 6.36 -15.22 -12.81
CA PRO A 10 5.76 -14.48 -13.91
C PRO A 10 5.76 -12.98 -13.57
N PRO A 11 5.87 -12.09 -14.58
CA PRO A 11 5.95 -10.67 -14.33
C PRO A 11 4.81 -10.28 -13.41
N ALA A 12 5.14 -9.59 -12.31
CA ALA A 12 4.16 -8.88 -11.51
C ALA A 12 3.20 -8.19 -12.47
N CYS A 13 1.90 -8.18 -12.18
CA CYS A 13 0.90 -7.54 -13.02
C CYS A 13 1.28 -6.06 -13.20
N LEU A 14 2.06 -5.76 -14.23
CA LEU A 14 2.51 -4.43 -14.57
C LEU A 14 1.32 -3.84 -15.31
N LEU A 15 0.52 -3.05 -14.58
CA LEU A 15 -0.48 -2.18 -15.19
C LEU A 15 0.27 -1.29 -16.17
N THR A 16 0.25 -1.66 -17.45
CA THR A 16 0.95 -0.91 -18.48
C THR A 16 0.40 0.50 -18.50
N ARG A 17 1.28 1.50 -18.38
CA ARG A 17 1.00 2.94 -18.28
C ARG A 17 0.16 3.54 -19.43
N ARG A 18 -0.31 2.74 -20.37
CA ARG A 18 -1.07 3.18 -21.55
C ARG A 18 -2.56 3.17 -21.22
N ARG A 19 -3.09 4.37 -20.94
CA ARG A 19 -4.52 4.74 -20.90
C ARG A 19 -5.31 4.51 -19.60
N HIS A 20 -4.67 4.45 -18.44
CA HIS A 20 -5.41 4.57 -17.17
C HIS A 20 -5.54 6.04 -16.80
N PHE A 21 -6.78 6.56 -16.80
CA PHE A 21 -7.09 7.89 -16.30
C PHE A 21 -7.03 7.84 -14.77
N THR A 22 -6.03 8.51 -14.19
CA THR A 22 -6.02 8.80 -12.75
C THR A 22 -6.69 10.16 -12.57
N PRO A 23 -7.79 10.26 -11.81
CA PRO A 23 -8.41 11.55 -11.51
C PRO A 23 -7.40 12.53 -10.90
N LEU A 24 -7.52 13.82 -11.23
CA LEU A 24 -6.64 14.87 -10.67
C LEU A 24 -6.65 14.88 -9.13
N PRO A 25 -7.82 14.76 -8.45
CA PRO A 25 -7.88 14.68 -6.99
C PRO A 25 -7.04 13.54 -6.41
N VAL A 26 -7.07 12.36 -7.05
CA VAL A 26 -6.26 11.21 -6.65
C VAL A 26 -4.78 11.50 -6.81
N SER A 27 -4.38 12.11 -7.92
CA SER A 27 -2.98 12.43 -8.19
C SER A 27 -2.40 13.42 -7.17
N HIS A 28 -3.18 14.42 -6.78
CA HIS A 28 -2.81 15.38 -5.74
C HIS A 28 -2.65 14.69 -4.38
N TRP A 29 -3.66 13.91 -3.98
CA TRP A 29 -3.62 13.19 -2.71
C TRP A 29 -2.42 12.22 -2.64
N VAL A 30 -2.12 11.49 -3.73
CA VAL A 30 -0.96 10.59 -3.78
C VAL A 30 0.35 11.35 -3.60
N THR A 31 0.47 12.53 -4.21
CA THR A 31 1.68 13.37 -4.10
C THR A 31 1.86 13.85 -2.65
N GLU A 32 0.80 14.36 -2.03
CA GLU A 32 0.83 14.85 -0.65
C GLU A 32 1.13 13.73 0.35
N GLN A 33 0.41 12.61 0.25
CA GLN A 33 0.62 11.47 1.15
C GLN A 33 1.97 10.79 0.90
N GLY A 34 2.43 10.71 -0.34
CA GLY A 34 3.76 10.20 -0.67
C GLY A 34 4.86 11.01 0.00
N ALA A 35 4.78 12.34 -0.08
CA ALA A 35 5.74 13.24 0.59
C ALA A 35 5.69 13.08 2.12
N ARG A 36 4.49 13.03 2.70
CA ARG A 36 4.30 12.80 4.14
C ARG A 36 4.87 11.46 4.59
N LEU A 37 4.61 10.38 3.86
CA LEU A 37 5.10 9.05 4.20
C LEU A 37 6.61 8.95 4.04
N ARG A 38 7.22 9.60 3.04
CA ARG A 38 8.69 9.68 2.89
C ARG A 38 9.39 10.45 4.01
N ALA A 39 8.70 11.40 4.63
CA ALA A 39 9.25 12.10 5.79
C ALA A 39 9.31 11.20 7.05
N ILE A 40 8.55 10.10 7.08
CA ILE A 40 8.43 9.20 8.24
C ILE A 40 9.17 7.88 7.99
N LEU A 41 8.97 7.27 6.83
CA LEU A 41 9.54 5.99 6.43
C LEU A 41 10.81 6.20 5.62
N THR A 42 11.90 5.61 6.10
CA THR A 42 13.26 5.72 5.56
C THR A 42 13.77 4.36 5.07
N GLY A 43 14.52 4.35 3.97
CA GLY A 43 15.09 3.11 3.41
C GLY A 43 14.06 2.22 2.72
N ASP A 44 14.20 0.90 2.93
CA ASP A 44 13.39 -0.14 2.28
C ASP A 44 11.98 -0.21 2.89
N ILE A 45 10.98 0.22 2.13
CA ILE A 45 9.59 0.28 2.58
C ILE A 45 8.83 -0.96 2.14
N THR A 46 8.06 -1.54 3.06
CA THR A 46 7.06 -2.57 2.76
C THR A 46 5.66 -2.07 3.13
N LEU A 47 4.71 -2.20 2.21
CA LEU A 47 3.30 -1.93 2.42
C LEU A 47 2.54 -3.26 2.54
N ILE A 48 1.85 -3.46 3.66
CA ILE A 48 0.92 -4.58 3.86
C ILE A 48 -0.49 -4.06 3.66
N VAL A 49 -1.19 -4.64 2.69
CA VAL A 49 -2.48 -4.16 2.22
C VAL A 49 -3.53 -5.24 2.48
N TRP A 50 -4.65 -4.87 3.10
CA TRP A 50 -5.74 -5.81 3.36
C TRP A 50 -7.11 -5.13 3.38
N PRO A 51 -8.10 -5.73 2.69
CA PRO A 51 -9.47 -5.27 2.76
C PRO A 51 -10.16 -5.78 4.04
N TYR A 52 -11.09 -5.00 4.57
CA TYR A 52 -11.98 -5.45 5.63
C TYR A 52 -13.35 -4.75 5.56
N ARG A 53 -14.31 -5.28 6.32
CA ARG A 53 -15.65 -4.71 6.46
C ARG A 53 -15.94 -4.38 7.91
N ARG A 54 -16.57 -3.23 8.15
CA ARG A 54 -17.03 -2.82 9.49
C ARG A 54 -18.33 -2.04 9.36
N ALA A 55 -19.35 -2.43 10.12
CA ALA A 55 -20.68 -1.79 10.11
C ALA A 55 -21.28 -1.65 8.70
N GLY A 56 -21.15 -2.69 7.87
CA GLY A 56 -21.65 -2.69 6.49
C GLY A 56 -20.83 -1.88 5.48
N LEU A 57 -19.78 -1.19 5.92
CA LEU A 57 -18.89 -0.42 5.05
C LEU A 57 -17.62 -1.20 4.72
N GLU A 58 -17.10 -0.96 3.51
CA GLU A 58 -15.88 -1.56 2.99
C GLU A 58 -14.69 -0.60 3.13
N TYR A 59 -13.55 -1.17 3.50
CA TYR A 59 -12.31 -0.44 3.74
C TYR A 59 -11.13 -1.19 3.16
N LEU A 60 -10.13 -0.42 2.72
CA LEU A 60 -8.80 -0.91 2.40
C LEU A 60 -7.82 -0.34 3.42
N MET A 61 -7.18 -1.22 4.17
CA MET A 61 -6.08 -0.86 5.05
C MET A 61 -4.75 -1.00 4.30
N CYS A 62 -3.83 -0.09 4.58
CA CYS A 62 -2.45 -0.16 4.15
C CYS A 62 -1.55 0.21 5.33
N ASP A 63 -0.82 -0.76 5.86
CA ASP A 63 0.20 -0.56 6.89
C ASP A 63 1.58 -0.48 6.20
N GLY A 64 2.26 0.64 6.34
CA GLY A 64 3.62 0.85 5.84
C GLY A 64 4.65 0.67 6.94
N PHE A 65 5.74 -0.02 6.62
CA PHE A 65 6.81 -0.35 7.56
C PHE A 65 8.17 -0.07 6.94
N ASP A 66 9.08 0.42 7.76
CA ASP A 66 10.53 0.34 7.52
C ASP A 66 11.19 -0.36 8.73
N ALA A 67 12.52 -0.25 8.86
CA ALA A 67 13.25 -0.86 9.97
C ALA A 67 12.89 -0.28 11.37
N CYS A 68 12.30 0.91 11.44
CA CYS A 68 12.18 1.72 12.65
C CYS A 68 10.74 2.18 12.97
N GLN A 69 9.87 2.25 11.98
CA GLN A 69 8.60 2.96 12.01
C GLN A 69 7.47 2.14 11.38
N THR A 70 6.27 2.42 11.85
CA THR A 70 5.03 1.87 11.29
C THR A 70 4.04 3.01 11.11
N VAL A 71 3.42 3.06 9.94
CA VAL A 71 2.38 4.03 9.60
C VAL A 71 1.18 3.29 9.04
N THR A 72 -0.01 3.76 9.36
CA THR A 72 -1.25 3.13 8.93
C THR A 72 -2.09 4.12 8.14
N LEU A 73 -2.62 3.64 7.02
CA LEU A 73 -3.55 4.37 6.17
C LEU A 73 -4.80 3.53 5.95
N THR A 74 -5.97 4.17 6.04
CA THR A 74 -7.26 3.51 5.82
C THR A 74 -8.04 4.28 4.77
N LEU A 75 -8.42 3.61 3.69
CA LEU A 75 -9.32 4.13 2.67
C LEU A 75 -10.70 3.54 2.88
N ARG A 76 -11.75 4.38 2.81
CA ARG A 76 -13.14 3.94 2.81
C ARG A 76 -13.66 3.90 1.37
N THR A 77 -14.41 2.86 1.01
CA THR A 77 -15.03 2.77 -0.32
C THR A 77 -16.54 3.07 -0.25
N GLY A 78 -17.20 3.17 -1.41
CA GLY A 78 -18.65 3.33 -1.52
C GLY A 78 -19.14 4.79 -1.38
N GLY A 79 -18.31 5.78 -1.72
CA GLY A 79 -18.69 7.19 -1.71
C GLY A 79 -17.99 8.01 -2.79
N ALA A 80 -18.38 9.27 -2.97
CA ALA A 80 -17.63 10.20 -3.82
C ALA A 80 -16.23 10.49 -3.24
N HIS A 81 -15.31 10.98 -4.08
CA HIS A 81 -13.98 11.40 -3.64
C HIS A 81 -14.08 12.43 -2.51
N ASP A 82 -13.55 12.06 -1.34
CA ASP A 82 -13.35 12.97 -0.22
C ASP A 82 -11.98 12.69 0.41
N PHE A 83 -11.07 13.65 0.23
CA PHE A 83 -9.69 13.57 0.71
C PHE A 83 -9.41 14.49 1.90
N ASN A 84 -10.43 15.19 2.41
CA ASN A 84 -10.27 16.18 3.48
C ASN A 84 -10.30 15.53 4.88
N GLY A 85 -10.80 14.30 4.97
CA GLY A 85 -10.88 13.53 6.22
C GLY A 85 -9.58 12.78 6.57
N ARG A 86 -9.55 12.21 7.79
CA ARG A 86 -8.43 11.33 8.24
C ARG A 86 -8.30 10.06 7.42
N SER A 87 -9.41 9.60 6.84
CA SER A 87 -9.48 8.42 5.97
C SER A 87 -10.11 8.87 4.66
N PRO A 88 -9.39 8.84 3.53
CA PRO A 88 -9.95 9.21 2.25
C PRO A 88 -11.10 8.29 1.86
N VAL A 89 -12.08 8.85 1.15
CA VAL A 89 -13.22 8.14 0.60
C VAL A 89 -13.07 8.05 -0.90
N VAL A 90 -13.32 6.86 -1.45
CA VAL A 90 -13.32 6.60 -2.88
C VAL A 90 -14.56 5.82 -3.32
N PRO A 91 -14.92 5.88 -4.61
CA PRO A 91 -16.03 5.14 -5.19
C PRO A 91 -16.02 3.65 -4.87
N ASP A 92 -14.90 2.97 -5.10
CA ASP A 92 -14.82 1.52 -4.99
C ASP A 92 -13.44 0.99 -4.59
N MET A 93 -13.34 -0.33 -4.42
CA MET A 93 -12.10 -1.01 -4.07
C MET A 93 -11.04 -0.97 -5.17
N THR A 94 -11.45 -0.86 -6.44
CA THR A 94 -10.54 -0.75 -7.58
C THR A 94 -9.75 0.54 -7.48
N GLU A 95 -10.44 1.65 -7.19
CA GLU A 95 -9.79 2.94 -7.03
C GLU A 95 -8.93 2.99 -5.76
N ALA A 96 -9.39 2.39 -4.66
CA ALA A 96 -8.58 2.26 -3.45
C ALA A 96 -7.25 1.52 -3.72
N LEU A 97 -7.30 0.39 -4.44
CA LEU A 97 -6.11 -0.37 -4.82
C LEU A 97 -5.21 0.40 -5.79
N HIS A 98 -5.80 1.11 -6.74
CA HIS A 98 -5.06 1.99 -7.66
C HIS A 98 -4.29 3.07 -6.91
N MET A 99 -4.92 3.73 -5.94
CA MET A 99 -4.28 4.71 -5.08
C MET A 99 -3.11 4.14 -4.28
N ILE A 100 -3.27 2.94 -3.71
CA ILE A 100 -2.17 2.25 -3.01
C ILE A 100 -1.05 1.86 -3.97
N GLY A 101 -1.37 1.40 -5.18
CA GLY A 101 -0.37 1.11 -6.21
C GLY A 101 0.45 2.34 -6.63
N LEU A 102 -0.22 3.49 -6.77
CA LEU A 102 0.45 4.77 -7.04
C LEU A 102 1.34 5.19 -5.88
N LEU A 103 0.86 5.08 -4.63
CA LEU A 103 1.67 5.36 -3.45
C LEU A 103 2.88 4.43 -3.37
N ALA A 104 2.71 3.12 -3.61
CA ALA A 104 3.81 2.17 -3.63
C ALA A 104 4.87 2.55 -4.67
N THR A 105 4.45 3.05 -5.83
CA THR A 105 5.36 3.53 -6.88
C THR A 105 6.15 4.75 -6.43
N VAL A 106 5.50 5.74 -5.81
CA VAL A 106 6.16 6.95 -5.28
C VAL A 106 7.13 6.60 -4.14
N LEU A 107 6.77 5.60 -3.34
CA LEU A 107 7.56 5.14 -2.19
C LEU A 107 8.62 4.08 -2.56
N ASP A 108 8.73 3.68 -3.83
CA ASP A 108 9.56 2.54 -4.25
C ASP A 108 9.38 1.32 -3.31
N ALA A 109 8.13 1.06 -2.93
CA ALA A 109 7.79 0.13 -1.85
C ALA A 109 7.42 -1.26 -2.38
N ARG A 110 7.79 -2.28 -1.61
CA ARG A 110 7.28 -3.64 -1.82
C ARG A 110 5.85 -3.73 -1.29
N VAL A 111 4.94 -4.31 -2.05
CA VAL A 111 3.55 -4.49 -1.62
C VAL A 111 3.28 -5.97 -1.33
N LYS A 112 2.68 -6.24 -0.18
CA LYS A 112 2.19 -7.56 0.22
C LYS A 112 0.69 -7.48 0.50
N LEU A 113 -0.09 -8.36 -0.09
CA LEU A 113 -1.48 -8.58 0.31
C LEU A 113 -1.48 -9.62 1.44
N ASP A 114 -1.85 -9.20 2.65
CA ASP A 114 -1.85 -10.09 3.81
C ASP A 114 -2.82 -9.60 4.89
N CYS A 115 -3.58 -10.51 5.51
CA CYS A 115 -4.47 -10.14 6.59
C CYS A 115 -3.69 -9.91 7.89
N ARG A 116 -4.19 -9.05 8.78
CA ARG A 116 -3.60 -8.81 10.11
C ARG A 116 -3.79 -9.99 11.08
N GLY A 117 -3.71 -11.23 10.58
CA GLY A 117 -4.03 -12.47 11.29
C GLY A 117 -2.81 -13.24 11.83
N GLU A 118 -1.60 -12.97 11.35
CA GLU A 118 -0.38 -13.51 11.96
C GLU A 118 0.64 -12.40 12.11
N GLY A 119 0.79 -11.87 13.32
CA GLY A 119 1.92 -11.01 13.73
C GLY A 119 3.30 -11.70 13.66
N ARG A 120 3.51 -12.59 12.68
CA ARG A 120 4.79 -13.21 12.33
C ARG A 120 5.56 -12.42 11.26
N ALA A 121 4.89 -11.58 10.47
CA ALA A 121 5.56 -10.78 9.43
C ALA A 121 6.41 -9.61 9.98
N LEU A 122 6.35 -9.33 11.29
CA LEU A 122 6.97 -8.14 11.93
C LEU A 122 7.99 -8.48 13.02
N ARG A 123 8.52 -9.70 13.07
CA ARG A 123 9.71 -10.00 13.89
C ARG A 123 10.96 -10.10 13.02
N PHE A 124 11.46 -8.96 12.57
CA PHE A 124 12.86 -8.88 12.16
C PHE A 124 13.53 -7.72 12.88
N CYS A 125 14.72 -8.03 13.43
CA CYS A 125 15.58 -7.27 14.36
C CYS A 125 15.16 -7.40 15.85
N ALA A 126 15.96 -7.91 16.79
CA ALA A 126 17.40 -8.17 16.82
C ALA A 126 17.75 -9.32 17.80
N GLY A 127 18.85 -10.01 17.51
CA GLY A 127 19.57 -10.80 18.50
C GLY A 127 20.29 -12.01 17.93
N VAL A 128 21.55 -11.85 17.52
CA VAL A 128 22.63 -12.74 17.94
C VAL A 128 23.91 -11.89 18.02
N ALA A 129 24.33 -11.63 19.26
CA ALA A 129 25.73 -11.41 19.62
C ALA A 129 26.41 -12.77 19.76
#